data_AF-A0AAW8T3Y3-F1
#
_entry.id   AF-A0AAW8T3Y3-F1
#
_cell.length_a   1.000
_cell.length_b   1.000
_cell.length_c   1.000
_cell.angle_alpha   90.00
_cell.angle_beta   90.00
_cell.angle_gamma   90.00
#
_symmetry.space_group_name_H-M   'P 1'
#
loop_
_entity.id
_entity.type
_entity.pdbx_description
1 polymer ?
#
loop_
_entity_poly.entity_id
_entity_poly.type
_entity_poly.pdbx_seq_one_letter_code
_entity_poly.pdbx_strand_id
1 'polypeptide(L)'
;MVTAEKDYFEELFDRVTFNQRRMVLLLNEKGGRWVTREWLSEKLGLSKRMTLNIINSLSEKIEILHSEKFSFQQSKGKGVRLIVGLDADVYNLVTEIVKDCSTVVLLKALIMDEFTSVRDYALEHFISESTVRRDMSKVQKLLERYHIEIGRENFQLQGEEYQIRMCMVIFFWSIFRGSSWPFDYVNEQLIDSYVDEVLNSKFTVYPKIPYTYKKQLSYIFAEAIIRTRKGNILKMPEALETQITTNQLYPRFKEIICQKQGAINTKQSEIPFFFLVWVSMSKTIDIFKDPVIHELYQQQKKQNTLIYSATELMLRRFQDEFFPIKKEEYLCFRNYILSSHFFAMYFKGFNTDMTGNTYKAIFSERYPHLVKKTRIFVESLYKESKNPIFFGGRFFTNPLFKKQLIFF
;
A
#
# COMPACT_ATOMS: atom_id res chain seq x y z
N MET A 1 5.06 20.01 -22.32
CA MET A 1 5.68 19.29 -21.19
C MET A 1 4.70 18.24 -20.72
N VAL A 2 5.02 16.95 -20.87
CA VAL A 2 4.21 15.89 -20.27
C VAL A 2 4.54 15.89 -18.77
N THR A 3 3.67 16.47 -17.95
CA THR A 3 3.75 16.30 -16.50
C THR A 3 3.58 14.82 -16.20
N ALA A 4 4.60 14.19 -15.63
CA ALA A 4 4.47 12.83 -15.11
C ALA A 4 3.30 12.82 -14.12
N GLU A 5 2.28 11.98 -14.38
CA GLU A 5 1.16 11.82 -13.46
C GLU A 5 1.72 11.32 -12.12
N LYS A 6 1.38 12.03 -11.04
CA LYS A 6 1.65 11.58 -9.68
C LYS A 6 0.76 10.39 -9.40
N ASP A 7 1.31 9.33 -8.89
CA ASP A 7 0.52 8.18 -8.53
C ASP A 7 0.11 8.19 -7.05
N TYR A 8 -1.20 8.23 -6.78
CA TYR A 8 -1.80 7.96 -5.47
C TYR A 8 -1.22 8.73 -4.28
N PHE A 9 -0.47 8.11 -3.37
CA PHE A 9 0.17 8.83 -2.26
C PHE A 9 1.26 9.81 -2.74
N GLU A 10 1.77 9.66 -3.96
CA GLU A 10 2.63 10.67 -4.57
C GLU A 10 1.90 11.99 -4.80
N GLU A 11 0.56 11.99 -4.87
CA GLU A 11 -0.24 13.22 -4.93
C GLU A 11 -0.10 14.07 -3.66
N LEU A 12 0.22 13.45 -2.52
CA LEU A 12 0.53 14.17 -1.28
C LEU A 12 1.86 14.90 -1.37
N PHE A 13 2.83 14.37 -2.12
CA PHE A 13 4.16 14.93 -2.17
C PHE A 13 4.13 16.32 -2.80
N ASP A 14 4.77 17.29 -2.16
CA ASP A 14 5.03 18.56 -2.82
C ASP A 14 5.92 18.36 -4.05
N ARG A 15 6.07 19.40 -4.87
CA ARG A 15 6.82 19.30 -6.12
C ARG A 15 8.30 18.95 -5.90
N VAL A 16 8.91 19.42 -4.81
CA VAL A 16 10.30 19.15 -4.48
C VAL A 16 10.46 17.69 -4.06
N THR A 17 9.72 17.26 -3.04
CA THR A 17 9.74 15.87 -2.53
C THR A 17 9.47 14.86 -3.64
N PHE A 18 8.45 15.10 -4.48
CA PHE A 18 8.11 14.24 -5.60
C PHE A 18 9.29 14.04 -6.57
N ASN A 19 9.97 15.13 -6.93
CA ASN A 19 11.08 15.07 -7.88
C ASN A 19 12.38 14.56 -7.24
N GLN A 20 12.60 14.79 -5.94
CA GLN A 20 13.71 14.19 -5.20
C GLN A 20 13.61 12.67 -5.20
N ARG A 21 12.43 12.13 -4.84
CA ARG A 21 12.17 10.69 -4.90
C ARG A 21 12.43 10.13 -6.30
N ARG A 22 11.88 10.76 -7.36
CA ARG A 22 12.10 10.30 -8.74
C ARG A 22 13.57 10.36 -9.14
N MET A 23 14.29 11.41 -8.75
CA MET A 23 15.72 11.54 -9.02
C MET A 23 16.53 10.43 -8.34
N VAL A 24 16.26 10.12 -7.08
CA VAL A 24 16.91 9.02 -6.35
C VAL A 24 16.69 7.69 -7.05
N LEU A 25 15.44 7.36 -7.42
CA LEU A 25 15.12 6.13 -8.11
C LEU A 25 15.81 6.04 -9.48
N LEU A 26 15.80 7.12 -10.27
CA LEU A 26 16.50 7.18 -11.56
C LEU A 26 18.02 7.02 -11.44
N LEU A 27 18.64 7.61 -10.41
CA LEU A 27 20.07 7.48 -10.18
C LEU A 27 20.45 6.08 -9.71
N ASN A 28 19.59 5.45 -8.90
CA ASN A 28 19.80 4.08 -8.46
C ASN A 28 19.81 3.08 -9.63
N GLU A 29 18.94 3.26 -10.63
CA GLU A 29 18.95 2.47 -11.87
C GLU A 29 20.28 2.58 -12.65
N LYS A 30 21.08 3.62 -12.39
CA LYS A 30 22.39 3.81 -13.03
C LYS A 30 23.55 3.18 -12.25
N GLY A 31 23.30 2.61 -11.06
CA GLY A 31 24.30 1.84 -10.31
C GLY A 31 25.59 2.62 -10.04
N GLY A 32 25.48 3.86 -9.55
CA GLY A 32 26.65 4.69 -9.22
C GLY A 32 27.36 5.36 -10.40
N ARG A 33 26.84 5.21 -11.63
CA ARG A 33 27.38 5.91 -12.81
C ARG A 33 27.02 7.40 -12.80
N TRP A 34 27.92 8.21 -13.34
CA TRP A 34 27.69 9.63 -13.57
C TRP A 34 26.62 9.84 -14.65
N VAL A 35 25.70 10.77 -14.40
CA VAL A 35 24.73 11.27 -15.39
C VAL A 35 24.76 12.79 -15.45
N THR A 36 24.56 13.34 -16.65
CA THR A 36 24.56 14.80 -16.85
C THR A 36 23.29 15.45 -16.28
N ARG A 37 23.38 16.75 -16.00
CA ARG A 37 22.23 17.54 -15.51
C ARG A 37 21.17 17.65 -16.60
N GLU A 38 21.58 17.73 -17.86
CA GLU A 38 20.74 17.75 -19.04
C GLU A 38 19.91 16.46 -19.13
N TRP A 39 20.55 15.30 -18.96
CA TRP A 39 19.87 14.01 -18.96
C TRP A 39 18.82 13.92 -17.85
N LEU A 40 19.15 14.36 -16.63
CA LEU A 40 18.17 14.43 -15.54
C LEU A 40 17.02 15.38 -15.82
N SER A 41 17.32 16.54 -16.39
CA SER A 41 16.31 17.54 -16.78
C SER A 41 15.30 16.96 -17.77
N GLU A 42 15.80 16.24 -18.79
CA GLU A 42 14.98 15.59 -19.80
C GLU A 42 14.13 14.46 -19.19
N LYS A 43 14.75 13.54 -18.43
CA LYS A 43 14.05 12.39 -17.84
C LYS A 43 13.01 12.76 -16.79
N LEU A 44 13.26 13.82 -16.02
CA LEU A 44 12.31 14.31 -15.02
C LEU A 44 11.30 15.29 -15.61
N GLY A 45 11.50 15.78 -16.85
CA GLY A 45 10.66 16.81 -17.46
C GLY A 45 10.76 18.16 -16.76
N LEU A 46 11.94 18.50 -16.24
CA LEU A 46 12.20 19.70 -15.44
C LEU A 46 12.97 20.74 -16.25
N SER A 47 12.87 22.02 -15.85
CA SER A 47 13.75 23.07 -16.35
C SER A 47 15.14 22.94 -15.74
N LYS A 48 16.19 23.43 -16.42
CA LYS A 48 17.57 23.41 -15.91
C LYS A 48 17.68 23.99 -14.49
N ARG A 49 16.99 25.10 -14.21
CA ARG A 49 16.93 25.74 -12.88
C ARG A 49 16.31 24.81 -11.84
N MET A 50 15.17 24.20 -12.14
CA MET A 50 14.50 23.29 -11.21
C MET A 50 15.34 22.04 -10.96
N THR A 51 15.95 21.47 -12.00
CA THR A 51 16.86 20.31 -11.90
C THR A 51 18.00 20.61 -10.93
N LEU A 52 18.63 21.79 -11.05
CA LEU A 52 19.69 22.22 -10.14
C LEU A 52 19.18 22.40 -8.69
N ASN A 53 18.01 23.01 -8.51
CA ASN A 53 17.41 23.16 -7.18
C ASN A 53 17.14 21.80 -6.51
N ILE A 54 16.60 20.83 -7.26
CA ILE A 54 16.37 19.46 -6.74
C ILE A 54 17.69 18.79 -6.37
N ILE A 55 18.71 18.89 -7.23
CA ILE A 55 20.05 18.32 -6.99
C ILE A 55 20.63 18.88 -5.68
N ASN A 56 20.61 20.20 -5.49
CA ASN A 56 21.19 20.83 -4.31
C ASN A 56 20.42 20.46 -3.04
N SER A 57 19.09 20.57 -3.07
CA SER A 57 18.27 20.21 -1.91
C SER A 57 18.36 18.73 -1.55
N LEU A 58 18.54 17.85 -2.55
CA LEU A 58 18.77 16.42 -2.31
C LEU A 58 20.15 16.16 -1.69
N SER A 59 21.20 16.87 -2.15
CA SER A 59 22.55 16.79 -1.57
C SER A 59 22.51 17.14 -0.08
N GLU A 60 21.91 18.28 0.25
CA GLU A 60 21.73 18.74 1.64
C GLU A 60 20.98 17.72 2.50
N LYS A 61 19.85 17.19 2.01
CA LYS A 61 19.09 16.15 2.73
C LYS A 61 19.94 14.90 2.98
N ILE A 62 20.68 14.41 1.98
CA ILE A 62 21.52 13.21 2.13
C ILE A 62 22.68 13.45 3.09
N GLU A 63 23.27 14.65 3.09
CA GLU A 63 24.32 15.04 4.03
C GLU A 63 23.79 15.08 5.48
N ILE A 64 22.59 15.62 5.70
CA ILE A 64 21.93 15.66 7.03
C ILE A 64 21.60 14.26 7.56
N LEU A 65 21.32 13.29 6.69
CA LEU A 65 21.08 11.90 7.12
C LEU A 65 22.30 11.25 7.77
N HIS A 66 23.51 11.83 7.61
CA HIS A 66 24.77 11.34 8.18
C HIS A 66 24.98 9.83 7.98
N SER A 67 24.54 9.31 6.83
CA SER A 67 24.54 7.88 6.55
C SER A 67 25.72 7.50 5.65
N GLU A 68 26.54 6.55 6.10
CA GLU A 68 27.61 5.98 5.27
C GLU A 68 27.06 5.14 4.10
N LYS A 69 25.77 4.80 4.12
CA LYS A 69 25.11 3.95 3.14
C LYS A 69 24.77 4.66 1.83
N PHE A 70 24.73 5.99 1.83
CA PHE A 70 24.34 6.79 0.67
C PHE A 70 25.33 7.92 0.44
N SER A 71 25.91 7.99 -0.76
CA SER A 71 26.78 9.10 -1.16
C SER A 71 26.25 9.77 -2.42
N PHE A 72 25.90 11.05 -2.31
CA PHE A 72 25.49 11.88 -3.43
C PHE A 72 26.64 12.79 -3.85
N GLN A 73 27.09 12.64 -5.11
CA GLN A 73 28.28 13.35 -5.59
C GLN A 73 27.96 14.21 -6.79
N GLN A 74 28.56 15.40 -6.83
CA GLN A 74 28.41 16.37 -7.90
C GLN A 74 29.77 16.70 -8.53
N SER A 75 29.80 16.82 -9.85
CA SER A 75 30.98 17.20 -10.63
C SER A 75 30.59 18.16 -11.74
N LYS A 76 31.32 19.27 -11.89
CA LYS A 76 31.05 20.28 -12.93
C LYS A 76 31.06 19.69 -14.36
N GLY A 77 31.92 18.69 -14.62
CA GLY A 77 32.05 18.07 -15.94
C GLY A 77 31.30 16.76 -16.12
N LYS A 78 31.14 15.95 -15.05
CA LYS A 78 30.51 14.62 -15.13
C LYS A 78 29.02 14.62 -14.77
N GLY A 79 28.54 15.67 -14.12
CA GLY A 79 27.15 15.78 -13.65
C GLY A 79 26.98 15.29 -12.22
N VAL A 80 26.08 14.34 -11.97
CA VAL A 80 25.78 13.81 -10.63
C VAL A 80 25.74 12.28 -10.60
N ARG A 81 25.95 11.69 -9.42
CA ARG A 81 25.73 10.26 -9.18
C ARG A 81 25.27 10.01 -7.74
N LEU A 82 24.52 8.93 -7.56
CA LEU A 82 24.18 8.36 -6.26
C LEU A 82 24.89 7.01 -6.12
N ILE A 83 25.69 6.84 -5.07
CA ILE A 83 26.28 5.57 -4.67
C ILE A 83 25.45 5.03 -3.50
N VAL A 84 25.01 3.79 -3.64
CA VAL A 84 24.27 3.04 -2.61
C VAL A 84 25.16 1.91 -2.13
N GLY A 85 25.34 1.78 -0.81
CA GLY A 85 26.11 0.70 -0.20
C GLY A 85 25.55 -0.68 -0.55
N LEU A 86 26.41 -1.71 -0.53
CA LEU A 86 26.01 -3.07 -0.93
C LEU A 86 24.93 -3.69 -0.03
N ASP A 87 24.91 -3.30 1.24
CA ASP A 87 23.93 -3.72 2.26
C ASP A 87 22.80 -2.69 2.46
N ALA A 88 22.69 -1.71 1.57
CA ALA A 88 21.73 -0.62 1.67
C ALA A 88 20.58 -0.79 0.68
N ASP A 89 19.36 -0.52 1.15
CA ASP A 89 18.19 -0.39 0.28
C ASP A 89 17.95 1.08 -0.04
N VAL A 90 17.96 1.44 -1.33
CA VAL A 90 17.61 2.80 -1.80
C VAL A 90 16.24 3.26 -1.30
N TYR A 91 15.31 2.32 -1.06
CA TYR A 91 13.99 2.68 -0.57
C TYR A 91 14.03 3.24 0.85
N ASN A 92 15.06 2.94 1.66
CA ASN A 92 15.25 3.61 2.95
C ASN A 92 15.52 5.10 2.74
N LEU A 93 16.40 5.45 1.80
CA LEU A 93 16.62 6.86 1.43
C LEU A 93 15.35 7.52 0.88
N VAL A 94 14.57 6.79 0.08
CA VAL A 94 13.28 7.29 -0.40
C VAL A 94 12.33 7.58 0.76
N THR A 95 12.22 6.68 1.73
CA THR A 95 11.41 6.86 2.94
C THR A 95 11.85 8.10 3.71
N GLU A 96 13.15 8.29 3.94
CA GLU A 96 13.69 9.48 4.60
C GLU A 96 13.32 10.78 3.86
N ILE A 97 13.30 10.77 2.53
CA ILE A 97 12.91 11.94 1.74
C ILE A 97 11.41 12.24 1.88
N VAL A 98 10.55 11.21 1.82
CA VAL A 98 9.09 11.40 1.76
C VAL A 98 8.44 11.57 3.12
N LYS A 99 8.99 10.99 4.19
CA LYS A 99 8.37 11.01 5.52
C LYS A 99 8.25 12.43 6.10
N ASP A 100 9.16 13.33 5.71
CA ASP A 100 9.19 14.73 6.14
C ASP A 100 8.34 15.68 5.26
N CYS A 101 7.67 15.16 4.23
CA CYS A 101 6.80 15.97 3.39
C CYS A 101 5.64 16.52 4.21
N SER A 102 5.37 17.84 4.15
CA SER A 102 4.34 18.50 4.97
C SER A 102 2.97 17.81 4.88
N THR A 103 2.51 17.46 3.68
CA THR A 103 1.23 16.76 3.50
C THR A 103 1.22 15.34 4.07
N VAL A 104 2.37 14.65 4.08
CA VAL A 104 2.52 13.30 4.65
C VAL A 104 2.48 13.37 6.17
N VAL A 105 3.21 14.33 6.76
CA VAL A 105 3.20 14.60 8.20
C VAL A 105 1.80 15.00 8.65
N LEU A 106 1.10 15.84 7.88
CA LEU A 106 -0.29 16.24 8.17
C LEU A 106 -1.25 15.04 8.15
N LEU A 107 -1.15 14.18 7.12
CA LEU A 107 -1.99 12.98 7.06
C LEU A 107 -1.68 12.02 8.22
N LYS A 108 -0.40 11.84 8.59
CA LYS A 108 -0.02 11.07 9.78
C LYS A 108 -0.71 11.64 11.03
N ALA A 109 -0.62 12.95 11.26
CA ALA A 109 -1.23 13.60 12.43
C ALA A 109 -2.76 13.44 12.46
N LEU A 110 -3.44 13.55 11.32
CA LEU A 110 -4.89 13.32 11.23
C LEU A 110 -5.26 11.86 11.55
N ILE A 111 -4.52 10.90 10.99
CA ILE A 111 -4.76 9.47 11.22
C ILE A 111 -4.54 9.07 12.68
N MET A 112 -3.52 9.64 13.32
CA MET A 112 -3.18 9.37 14.72
C MET A 112 -4.06 10.13 15.73
N ASP A 113 -5.04 10.92 15.25
CA ASP A 113 -5.83 11.85 16.06
C ASP A 113 -4.92 12.76 16.92
N GLU A 114 -3.93 13.38 16.27
CA GLU A 114 -2.95 14.32 16.83
C GLU A 114 -3.15 15.76 16.30
N PHE A 115 -3.94 15.94 15.24
CA PHE A 115 -4.28 17.27 14.72
C PHE A 115 -5.41 17.92 15.52
N THR A 116 -5.15 19.07 16.14
CA THR A 116 -6.13 19.80 16.98
C THR A 116 -6.72 21.01 16.26
N SER A 117 -5.89 21.87 15.70
CA SER A 117 -6.31 23.08 15.01
C SER A 117 -5.29 23.51 13.95
N VAL A 118 -5.76 24.26 12.96
CA VAL A 118 -4.89 24.84 11.91
C VAL A 118 -3.82 25.75 12.48
N ARG A 119 -4.16 26.54 13.51
CA ARG A 119 -3.26 27.50 14.13
C ARG A 119 -2.16 26.80 14.93
N ASP A 120 -2.54 25.84 15.77
CA ASP A 120 -1.58 25.15 16.64
C ASP A 120 -0.62 24.30 15.79
N TYR A 121 -1.15 23.60 14.78
CA TYR A 121 -0.34 22.84 13.84
C TYR A 121 0.63 23.72 13.04
N ALA A 122 0.18 24.91 12.61
CA ALA A 122 1.04 25.88 11.92
C ALA A 122 2.21 26.35 12.79
N LEU A 123 1.96 26.60 14.09
CA LEU A 123 2.98 27.01 15.05
C LEU A 123 3.97 25.88 15.34
N GLU A 124 3.47 24.67 15.62
CA GLU A 124 4.28 23.50 15.94
C GLU A 124 5.23 23.10 14.81
N HIS A 125 4.75 23.18 13.56
CA HIS A 125 5.52 22.82 12.37
C HIS A 125 6.23 24.00 11.69
N PHE A 126 6.20 25.20 12.28
CA PHE A 126 6.82 26.42 11.74
C PHE A 126 6.41 26.73 10.28
N ILE A 127 5.13 26.58 9.97
CA ILE A 127 4.54 26.86 8.64
C ILE A 127 3.38 27.85 8.75
N SER A 128 2.99 28.45 7.63
CA SER A 128 1.82 29.34 7.61
C SER A 128 0.51 28.56 7.65
N GLU A 129 -0.52 29.11 8.30
CA GLU A 129 -1.88 28.53 8.26
C GLU A 129 -2.40 28.32 6.84
N SER A 130 -2.04 29.20 5.90
CA SER A 130 -2.39 29.05 4.48
C SER A 130 -1.74 27.80 3.86
N THR A 131 -0.54 27.44 4.29
CA THR A 131 0.12 26.18 3.89
C THR A 131 -0.59 24.98 4.49
N VAL A 132 -0.95 25.02 5.78
CA VAL A 132 -1.72 23.95 6.44
C VAL A 132 -3.05 23.73 5.73
N ARG A 133 -3.82 24.79 5.43
CA ARG A 133 -5.11 24.68 4.73
C ARG A 133 -4.96 24.10 3.33
N ARG A 134 -3.92 24.51 2.59
CA ARG A 134 -3.62 23.96 1.26
C ARG A 134 -3.29 22.47 1.33
N ASP A 135 -2.48 22.05 2.30
CA ASP A 135 -2.11 20.65 2.46
C ASP A 135 -3.32 19.82 2.96
N MET A 136 -4.14 20.39 3.84
CA MET A 136 -5.42 19.81 4.27
C MET A 136 -6.34 19.53 3.08
N SER A 137 -6.49 20.48 2.14
CA SER A 137 -7.30 20.26 0.93
C SER A 137 -6.78 19.11 0.06
N LYS A 138 -5.45 18.91 -0.03
CA LYS A 138 -4.88 17.76 -0.74
C LYS A 138 -5.20 16.45 -0.02
N VAL A 139 -5.05 16.43 1.30
CA VAL A 139 -5.36 15.26 2.13
C VAL A 139 -6.84 14.90 2.00
N GLN A 140 -7.74 15.88 2.12
CA GLN A 140 -9.16 15.67 1.98
C GLN A 140 -9.52 15.05 0.62
N LYS A 141 -8.99 15.60 -0.48
CA LYS A 141 -9.21 15.05 -1.82
C LYS A 141 -8.70 13.61 -1.96
N LEU A 142 -7.60 13.26 -1.29
CA LEU A 142 -7.12 11.88 -1.25
C LEU A 142 -8.10 11.00 -0.47
N LEU A 143 -8.52 11.39 0.73
CA LEU A 143 -9.40 10.64 1.62
C LEU A 143 -10.80 10.41 1.04
N GLU A 144 -11.35 11.39 0.32
CA GLU A 144 -12.66 11.31 -0.34
C GLU A 144 -12.76 10.09 -1.28
N ARG A 145 -11.65 9.72 -1.94
CA ARG A 145 -11.60 8.53 -2.81
C ARG A 145 -11.92 7.25 -2.06
N TYR A 146 -11.55 7.17 -0.78
CA TYR A 146 -11.78 6.02 0.09
C TYR A 146 -13.10 6.13 0.84
N HIS A 147 -13.95 7.11 0.53
CA HIS A 147 -15.14 7.44 1.32
C HIS A 147 -14.82 7.78 2.79
N ILE A 148 -13.72 8.51 2.98
CA ILE A 148 -13.30 9.03 4.28
C ILE A 148 -13.36 10.55 4.21
N GLU A 149 -13.97 11.15 5.22
CA GLU A 149 -14.08 12.61 5.37
C GLU A 149 -13.28 13.07 6.60
N ILE A 150 -12.95 14.36 6.65
CA ILE A 150 -12.34 14.99 7.83
C ILE A 150 -13.45 15.76 8.54
N GLY A 151 -13.70 15.42 9.81
CA GLY A 151 -14.71 16.06 10.64
C GLY A 151 -14.44 17.56 10.79
N ARG A 152 -15.47 18.38 10.62
CA ARG A 152 -15.33 19.86 10.63
C ARG A 152 -14.99 20.43 12.01
N GLU A 153 -15.46 19.78 13.07
CA GLU A 153 -15.35 20.28 14.45
C GLU A 153 -14.09 19.80 15.15
N ASN A 154 -13.71 18.53 14.93
CA ASN A 154 -12.64 17.86 15.68
C ASN A 154 -11.53 17.28 14.79
N PHE A 155 -11.60 17.50 13.47
CA PHE A 155 -10.63 17.00 12.48
C PHE A 155 -10.42 15.48 12.47
N GLN A 156 -11.29 14.72 13.14
CA GLN A 156 -11.23 13.25 13.14
C GLN A 156 -11.67 12.70 11.80
N LEU A 157 -11.09 11.56 11.42
CA LEU A 157 -11.50 10.84 10.22
C LEU A 157 -12.90 10.23 10.42
N GLN A 158 -13.81 10.50 9.49
CA GLN A 158 -15.19 10.02 9.49
C GLN A 158 -15.42 9.09 8.30
N GLY A 159 -16.09 7.96 8.55
CA GLY A 159 -16.35 6.92 7.57
C GLY A 159 -16.47 5.55 8.24
N GLU A 160 -16.58 4.50 7.43
CA GLU A 160 -16.53 3.13 7.95
C GLU A 160 -15.14 2.83 8.50
N GLU A 161 -15.04 2.44 9.78
CA GLU A 161 -13.75 2.29 10.46
C GLU A 161 -12.84 1.23 9.79
N TYR A 162 -13.41 0.16 9.21
CA TYR A 162 -12.63 -0.84 8.46
C TYR A 162 -11.98 -0.25 7.20
N GLN A 163 -12.62 0.76 6.59
CA GLN A 163 -12.15 1.46 5.40
C GLN A 163 -11.07 2.48 5.78
N ILE A 164 -11.23 3.19 6.91
CA ILE A 164 -10.19 4.05 7.50
C ILE A 164 -8.93 3.25 7.79
N ARG A 165 -9.06 2.12 8.49
CA ARG A 165 -7.93 1.26 8.83
C ARG A 165 -7.22 0.71 7.61
N MET A 166 -7.95 0.29 6.58
CA MET A 166 -7.32 -0.13 5.33
C MET A 166 -6.58 1.03 4.65
N CYS A 167 -7.09 2.27 4.72
CA CYS A 167 -6.38 3.45 4.23
C CYS A 167 -5.07 3.67 5.00
N MET A 168 -5.10 3.52 6.32
CA MET A 168 -3.90 3.58 7.18
C MET A 168 -2.86 2.53 6.79
N VAL A 169 -3.28 1.28 6.59
CA VAL A 169 -2.37 0.16 6.26
C VAL A 169 -1.60 0.47 4.98
N ILE A 170 -2.30 0.94 3.94
CA ILE A 170 -1.64 1.27 2.67
C ILE A 170 -0.80 2.53 2.84
N PHE A 171 -1.27 3.55 3.55
CA PHE A 171 -0.51 4.78 3.80
C PHE A 171 0.82 4.49 4.50
N PHE A 172 0.79 3.91 5.71
CA PHE A 172 2.00 3.65 6.49
C PHE A 172 2.95 2.70 5.75
N TRP A 173 2.42 1.64 5.13
CA TRP A 173 3.28 0.75 4.38
C TRP A 173 3.89 1.40 3.13
N SER A 174 3.16 2.29 2.43
CA SER A 174 3.66 2.96 1.22
C SER A 174 4.81 3.95 1.51
N ILE A 175 4.72 4.64 2.64
CA ILE A 175 5.67 5.67 3.07
C ILE A 175 6.87 5.04 3.79
N PHE A 176 6.62 4.20 4.80
CA PHE A 176 7.67 3.70 5.70
C PHE A 176 8.22 2.33 5.29
N ARG A 177 7.44 1.49 4.62
CA ARG A 177 7.86 0.18 4.06
C ARG A 177 8.53 -0.79 5.05
N GLY A 178 8.27 -0.62 6.35
CA GLY A 178 8.96 -1.40 7.40
C GLY A 178 10.42 -1.00 7.64
N SER A 179 10.92 0.09 7.03
CA SER A 179 12.27 0.61 7.26
C SER A 179 12.43 1.34 8.59
N SER A 180 11.32 1.80 9.17
CA SER A 180 11.23 2.45 10.48
C SER A 180 9.94 2.06 11.18
N TRP A 181 9.77 2.45 12.44
CA TRP A 181 8.55 2.20 13.21
C TRP A 181 7.84 3.53 13.52
N PRO A 182 6.76 3.89 12.79
CA PRO A 182 6.14 5.22 12.91
C PRO A 182 5.11 5.33 14.05
N PHE A 183 5.09 4.37 14.98
CA PHE A 183 4.06 4.19 16.00
C PHE A 183 4.63 4.38 17.41
N ASP A 184 4.84 5.63 17.82
CA ASP A 184 5.59 6.00 19.03
C ASP A 184 5.00 5.38 20.32
N TYR A 185 3.67 5.20 20.36
CA TYR A 185 2.95 4.67 21.53
C TYR A 185 2.72 3.15 21.50
N VAL A 186 3.29 2.44 20.53
CA VAL A 186 3.15 0.97 20.39
C VAL A 186 4.53 0.34 20.41
N ASN A 187 4.75 -0.59 21.34
CA ASN A 187 6.02 -1.30 21.46
C ASN A 187 6.21 -2.28 20.29
N GLU A 188 7.12 -1.96 19.37
CA GLU A 188 7.42 -2.75 18.17
C GLU A 188 7.77 -4.20 18.47
N GLN A 189 8.64 -4.45 19.46
CA GLN A 189 9.12 -5.79 19.80
C GLN A 189 8.00 -6.68 20.34
N LEU A 190 7.08 -6.10 21.11
CA LEU A 190 5.90 -6.79 21.62
C LEU A 190 4.96 -7.20 20.48
N ILE A 191 4.75 -6.31 19.50
CA ILE A 191 3.94 -6.62 18.31
C ILE A 191 4.62 -7.66 17.43
N ASP A 192 5.93 -7.51 17.17
CA ASP A 192 6.69 -8.46 16.35
C ASP A 192 6.65 -9.87 16.97
N SER A 193 6.78 -9.97 18.30
CA SER A 193 6.63 -11.24 19.03
C SER A 193 5.22 -11.83 18.87
N TYR A 194 4.18 -11.01 19.02
CA TYR A 194 2.80 -11.44 18.80
C TYR A 194 2.55 -11.92 17.36
N VAL A 195 3.09 -11.23 16.36
CA VAL A 195 3.00 -11.63 14.96
C VAL A 195 3.67 -12.97 14.74
N ASP A 196 4.84 -13.21 15.32
CA ASP A 196 5.52 -14.51 15.25
C ASP A 196 4.68 -15.62 15.87
N GLU A 197 4.00 -15.36 16.98
CA GLU A 197 3.09 -16.33 17.62
C GLU A 197 1.85 -16.64 16.77
N VAL A 198 1.22 -15.62 16.17
CA VAL A 198 0.06 -15.79 15.27
C VAL A 198 0.44 -16.57 14.01
N LEU A 199 1.62 -16.26 13.45
CA LEU A 199 2.13 -16.92 12.26
C LEU A 199 2.58 -18.35 12.56
N ASN A 200 3.11 -18.65 13.75
CA ASN A 200 3.44 -19.99 14.18
C ASN A 200 2.18 -20.82 14.50
N SER A 201 1.39 -21.09 13.47
CA SER A 201 0.10 -21.75 13.55
C SER A 201 -0.08 -22.75 12.42
N LYS A 202 -1.17 -23.54 12.50
CA LYS A 202 -1.51 -24.53 11.46
C LYS A 202 -1.82 -23.89 10.11
N PHE A 203 -2.07 -22.57 10.06
CA PHE A 203 -2.44 -21.85 8.85
C PHE A 203 -1.27 -21.62 7.90
N THR A 204 -0.06 -21.43 8.43
CA THR A 204 1.04 -20.86 7.65
C THR A 204 2.22 -21.82 7.47
N VAL A 205 3.11 -21.49 6.56
CA VAL A 205 4.37 -22.22 6.30
C VAL A 205 5.51 -21.84 7.27
N TYR A 206 5.20 -21.34 8.48
CA TYR A 206 6.18 -20.98 9.51
C TYR A 206 7.24 -22.09 9.74
N PRO A 207 8.54 -21.76 9.93
CA PRO A 207 9.13 -20.41 10.03
C PRO A 207 9.49 -19.75 8.69
N LYS A 208 9.11 -20.35 7.54
CA LYS A 208 9.49 -19.87 6.19
C LYS A 208 8.65 -18.66 5.74
N ILE A 209 8.51 -17.66 6.61
CA ILE A 209 7.76 -16.43 6.33
C ILE A 209 8.73 -15.28 6.07
N PRO A 210 8.62 -14.55 4.94
CA PRO A 210 9.44 -13.38 4.67
C PRO A 210 9.30 -12.31 5.76
N TYR A 211 10.43 -11.72 6.16
CA TYR A 211 10.46 -10.65 7.16
C TYR A 211 9.52 -9.49 6.82
N THR A 212 9.48 -9.08 5.55
CA THR A 212 8.61 -7.99 5.08
C THR A 212 7.12 -8.28 5.30
N TYR A 213 6.71 -9.54 5.22
CA TYR A 213 5.32 -9.93 5.49
C TYR A 213 5.02 -9.85 6.99
N LYS A 214 5.92 -10.37 7.83
CA LYS A 214 5.79 -10.22 9.30
C LYS A 214 5.68 -8.75 9.68
N LYS A 215 6.56 -7.91 9.13
CA LYS A 215 6.57 -6.48 9.44
C LYS A 215 5.29 -5.76 9.00
N GLN A 216 4.73 -6.15 7.86
CA GLN A 216 3.45 -5.63 7.40
C GLN A 216 2.30 -6.00 8.34
N LEU A 217 2.28 -7.23 8.87
CA LEU A 217 1.32 -7.60 9.91
C LEU A 217 1.52 -6.80 11.20
N SER A 218 2.77 -6.55 11.60
CA SER A 218 3.05 -5.73 12.80
C SER A 218 2.46 -4.33 12.66
N TYR A 219 2.58 -3.72 11.49
CA TYR A 219 1.95 -2.43 11.19
C TYR A 219 0.42 -2.52 11.32
N ILE A 220 -0.22 -3.50 10.68
CA ILE A 220 -1.68 -3.70 10.72
C ILE A 220 -2.18 -3.82 12.16
N PHE A 221 -1.47 -4.59 13.02
CA PHE A 221 -1.84 -4.72 14.43
C PHE A 221 -1.61 -3.42 15.21
N ALA A 222 -0.48 -2.74 15.02
CA ALA A 222 -0.20 -1.47 15.68
C ALA A 222 -1.23 -0.39 15.35
N GLU A 223 -1.62 -0.29 14.08
CA GLU A 223 -2.64 0.65 13.61
C GLU A 223 -4.00 0.40 14.27
N ALA A 224 -4.43 -0.87 14.34
CA ALA A 224 -5.66 -1.24 15.02
C ALA A 224 -5.64 -0.90 16.53
N ILE A 225 -4.49 -1.09 17.20
CA ILE A 225 -4.30 -0.70 18.60
C ILE A 225 -4.47 0.80 18.78
N ILE A 226 -3.83 1.60 17.93
CA ILE A 226 -3.88 3.06 18.00
C ILE A 226 -5.32 3.54 17.87
N ARG A 227 -6.04 3.08 16.84
CA ARG A 227 -7.44 3.45 16.62
C ARG A 227 -8.31 3.05 17.81
N THR A 228 -8.14 1.84 18.32
CA THR A 228 -8.89 1.35 19.48
C THR A 228 -8.63 2.17 20.75
N ARG A 229 -7.36 2.51 21.03
CA ARG A 229 -6.97 3.32 22.21
C ARG A 229 -7.51 4.74 22.15
N LYS A 230 -7.68 5.29 20.95
CA LYS A 230 -8.29 6.61 20.71
C LYS A 230 -9.82 6.61 20.72
N GLY A 231 -10.45 5.45 20.97
CA GLY A 231 -11.91 5.31 21.04
C GLY A 231 -12.58 5.01 19.69
N ASN A 232 -11.82 4.89 18.60
CA ASN A 232 -12.31 4.50 17.28
C ASN A 232 -12.50 2.98 17.21
N ILE A 233 -13.56 2.50 17.86
CA ILE A 233 -13.87 1.07 17.93
C ILE A 233 -14.46 0.62 16.61
N LEU A 234 -13.90 -0.47 16.06
CA LEU A 234 -14.41 -1.05 14.84
C LEU A 234 -15.86 -1.53 15.01
N LYS A 235 -16.73 -1.03 14.13
CA LYS A 235 -18.08 -1.54 13.90
C LYS A 235 -18.22 -1.79 12.41
N MET A 236 -18.29 -3.06 12.02
CA MET A 236 -18.54 -3.42 10.64
C MET A 236 -20.05 -3.44 10.38
N PRO A 237 -20.51 -3.19 9.15
CA PRO A 237 -21.91 -3.45 8.79
C PRO A 237 -22.26 -4.93 9.09
N GLU A 238 -23.40 -5.17 9.73
CA GLU A 238 -23.80 -6.51 10.21
C GLU A 238 -23.78 -7.57 9.09
N ALA A 239 -24.26 -7.21 7.90
CA ALA A 239 -24.24 -8.09 6.74
C ALA A 239 -22.80 -8.50 6.34
N LEU A 240 -21.84 -7.57 6.44
CA LEU A 240 -20.44 -7.83 6.13
C LEU A 240 -19.79 -8.69 7.23
N GLU A 241 -20.03 -8.36 8.49
CA GLU A 241 -19.52 -9.15 9.61
C GLU A 241 -20.04 -10.59 9.56
N THR A 242 -21.33 -10.77 9.26
CA THR A 242 -21.94 -12.10 9.08
C THR A 242 -21.28 -12.87 7.93
N GLN A 243 -21.05 -12.23 6.78
CA GLN A 243 -20.36 -12.86 5.65
C GLN A 243 -18.93 -13.31 6.01
N ILE A 244 -18.21 -12.51 6.79
CA ILE A 244 -16.86 -12.83 7.25
C ILE A 244 -16.88 -13.97 8.27
N THR A 245 -17.75 -13.88 9.27
CA THR A 245 -17.76 -14.81 10.40
C THR A 245 -18.36 -16.18 10.06
N THR A 246 -19.18 -16.26 9.01
CA THR A 246 -19.66 -17.55 8.44
C THR A 246 -18.60 -18.27 7.59
N ASN A 247 -17.42 -17.68 7.40
CA ASN A 247 -16.29 -18.37 6.78
C ASN A 247 -15.84 -19.56 7.64
N GLN A 248 -15.62 -20.73 7.04
CA GLN A 248 -15.22 -21.96 7.75
C GLN A 248 -13.84 -21.84 8.41
N LEU A 249 -12.98 -20.98 7.85
CA LEU A 249 -11.67 -20.70 8.43
C LEU A 249 -11.74 -19.70 9.59
N TYR A 250 -12.81 -18.90 9.69
CA TYR A 250 -12.90 -17.84 10.69
C TYR A 250 -12.83 -18.35 12.13
N PRO A 251 -13.53 -19.42 12.55
CA PRO A 251 -13.41 -19.94 13.92
C PRO A 251 -11.97 -20.36 14.28
N ARG A 252 -11.27 -21.02 13.35
CA ARG A 252 -9.87 -21.42 13.57
C ARG A 252 -8.93 -20.20 13.58
N PHE A 253 -9.19 -19.21 12.74
CA PHE A 253 -8.48 -17.93 12.77
C PHE A 253 -8.67 -17.20 14.11
N LYS A 254 -9.92 -17.10 14.56
CA LYS A 254 -10.29 -16.51 15.85
C LYS A 254 -9.59 -17.21 16.99
N GLU A 255 -9.54 -18.55 16.97
CA GLU A 255 -8.81 -19.33 17.97
C GLU A 255 -7.31 -18.96 17.99
N ILE A 256 -6.65 -18.86 16.84
CA ILE A 256 -5.23 -18.44 16.75
C ILE A 256 -5.02 -17.05 17.36
N ILE A 257 -5.87 -16.08 17.01
CA ILE A 257 -5.79 -14.70 17.50
C ILE A 257 -6.08 -14.62 19.01
N CYS A 258 -7.05 -15.41 19.51
CA CYS A 258 -7.49 -15.40 20.91
C CYS A 258 -6.58 -16.20 21.86
N GLN A 259 -6.01 -17.33 21.42
CA GLN A 259 -5.13 -18.15 22.26
C GLN A 259 -3.85 -17.43 22.70
N LYS A 260 -3.55 -16.30 22.06
CA LYS A 260 -2.35 -15.48 22.28
C LYS A 260 -2.67 -14.14 22.95
N GLN A 261 -3.80 -14.07 23.67
CA GLN A 261 -4.20 -12.87 24.43
C GLN A 261 -3.20 -12.58 25.56
N GLY A 262 -2.71 -11.34 25.61
CA GLY A 262 -1.79 -10.85 26.65
C GLY A 262 -0.83 -9.77 26.14
N ALA A 263 -0.36 -9.87 24.90
CA ALA A 263 0.52 -8.87 24.29
C ALA A 263 -0.26 -7.66 23.71
N ILE A 264 -1.48 -7.89 23.23
CA ILE A 264 -2.30 -6.88 22.57
C ILE A 264 -3.75 -7.02 23.07
N ASN A 265 -4.35 -5.92 23.54
CA ASN A 265 -5.76 -5.85 23.91
C ASN A 265 -6.64 -5.73 22.63
N THR A 266 -6.73 -6.80 21.85
CA THR A 266 -7.62 -6.89 20.69
C THR A 266 -9.03 -7.25 21.15
N LYS A 267 -9.96 -6.30 21.00
CA LYS A 267 -11.39 -6.57 21.24
C LYS A 267 -11.89 -7.62 20.24
N GLN A 268 -12.89 -8.42 20.62
CA GLN A 268 -13.45 -9.43 19.72
C GLN A 268 -13.99 -8.86 18.40
N SER A 269 -14.47 -7.62 18.41
CA SER A 269 -14.94 -6.90 17.22
C SER A 269 -13.84 -6.66 16.18
N GLU A 270 -12.56 -6.81 16.54
CA GLU A 270 -11.41 -6.59 15.66
C GLU A 270 -11.06 -7.81 14.80
N ILE A 271 -11.40 -9.01 15.28
CA ILE A 271 -11.02 -10.27 14.67
C ILE A 271 -11.59 -10.43 13.25
N PRO A 272 -12.87 -10.09 12.98
CA PRO A 272 -13.41 -10.10 11.60
C PRO A 272 -12.60 -9.25 10.63
N PHE A 273 -12.16 -8.06 11.03
CA PHE A 273 -11.35 -7.19 10.18
C PHE A 273 -9.98 -7.79 9.87
N PHE A 274 -9.27 -8.31 10.88
CA PHE A 274 -7.98 -8.96 10.62
C PHE A 274 -8.12 -10.17 9.69
N PHE A 275 -9.18 -10.96 9.85
CA PHE A 275 -9.47 -12.06 8.94
C PHE A 275 -9.69 -11.57 7.51
N LEU A 276 -10.52 -10.52 7.34
CA LEU A 276 -10.79 -9.91 6.04
C LEU A 276 -9.52 -9.38 5.37
N VAL A 277 -8.67 -8.68 6.12
CA VAL A 277 -7.36 -8.21 5.62
C VAL A 277 -6.53 -9.41 5.19
N TRP A 278 -6.46 -10.47 6.00
CA TRP A 278 -5.62 -11.63 5.71
C TRP A 278 -5.99 -12.32 4.39
N VAL A 279 -7.27 -12.58 4.16
CA VAL A 279 -7.76 -13.21 2.92
C VAL A 279 -7.72 -12.26 1.71
N SER A 280 -7.62 -10.96 1.96
CA SER A 280 -7.49 -9.93 0.93
C SER A 280 -6.03 -9.68 0.52
N MET A 281 -5.02 -10.12 1.29
CA MET A 281 -3.61 -9.92 0.90
C MET A 281 -3.12 -10.99 -0.05
N SER A 282 -2.70 -10.54 -1.23
CA SER A 282 -2.10 -11.39 -2.24
C SER A 282 -0.88 -12.15 -1.74
N LYS A 283 -0.01 -11.49 -0.95
CA LYS A 283 1.14 -12.15 -0.32
C LYS A 283 0.76 -13.24 0.68
N THR A 284 -0.42 -13.18 1.30
CA THR A 284 -0.87 -14.21 2.26
C THR A 284 -0.95 -15.59 1.60
N ILE A 285 -1.21 -15.65 0.30
CA ILE A 285 -1.29 -16.90 -0.46
C ILE A 285 0.03 -17.64 -0.50
N ASP A 286 1.16 -16.92 -0.56
CA ASP A 286 2.49 -17.54 -0.53
C ASP A 286 2.84 -18.07 0.87
N ILE A 287 2.09 -17.65 1.89
CA ILE A 287 2.35 -17.91 3.31
C ILE A 287 1.43 -18.98 3.87
N PHE A 288 0.21 -19.10 3.36
CA PHE A 288 -0.72 -20.12 3.80
C PHE A 288 -0.36 -21.50 3.24
N LYS A 289 -0.63 -22.54 4.02
CA LYS A 289 -0.51 -23.91 3.52
C LYS A 289 -1.59 -24.16 2.46
N ASP A 290 -1.25 -24.90 1.41
CA ASP A 290 -2.18 -25.24 0.31
C ASP A 290 -3.56 -25.73 0.76
N PRO A 291 -3.69 -26.62 1.78
CA PRO A 291 -5.01 -27.07 2.24
C PRO A 291 -5.91 -25.94 2.74
N VAL A 292 -5.34 -24.90 3.37
CA VAL A 292 -6.09 -23.76 3.91
C VAL A 292 -6.67 -22.93 2.79
N ILE A 293 -5.85 -22.62 1.77
CA ILE A 293 -6.30 -21.84 0.62
C ILE A 293 -7.30 -22.64 -0.22
N HIS A 294 -7.09 -23.95 -0.33
CA HIS A 294 -8.04 -24.84 -0.99
C HIS A 294 -9.39 -24.86 -0.27
N GLU A 295 -9.41 -24.97 1.06
CA GLU A 295 -10.64 -24.90 1.87
C GLU A 295 -11.37 -23.57 1.67
N LEU A 296 -10.64 -22.45 1.68
CA LEU A 296 -11.21 -21.13 1.38
C LEU A 296 -11.89 -21.11 0.00
N TYR A 297 -11.20 -21.60 -1.03
CA TYR A 297 -11.73 -21.64 -2.39
C TYR A 297 -12.96 -22.54 -2.52
N GLN A 298 -12.92 -23.75 -1.94
CA GLN A 298 -14.06 -24.67 -1.97
C GLN A 298 -15.28 -24.12 -1.25
N GLN A 299 -15.09 -23.37 -0.16
CA GLN A 299 -16.19 -22.69 0.50
C GLN A 299 -16.84 -21.65 -0.42
N GLN A 300 -16.04 -20.79 -1.05
CA GLN A 300 -16.54 -19.77 -1.98
C GLN A 300 -17.33 -20.42 -3.14
N LYS A 301 -16.82 -21.56 -3.64
CA LYS A 301 -17.52 -22.39 -4.64
C LYS A 301 -18.86 -22.92 -4.13
N LYS A 302 -18.87 -23.56 -2.96
CA LYS A 302 -20.07 -24.16 -2.36
C LYS A 302 -21.16 -23.11 -2.10
N GLN A 303 -20.77 -21.91 -1.68
CA GLN A 303 -21.66 -20.78 -1.43
C GLN A 303 -22.05 -20.02 -2.71
N ASN A 304 -21.44 -20.35 -3.85
CA ASN A 304 -21.63 -19.67 -5.14
C ASN A 304 -21.54 -18.14 -5.03
N THR A 305 -20.49 -17.64 -4.39
CA THR A 305 -20.36 -16.21 -4.10
C THR A 305 -20.06 -15.40 -5.36
N LEU A 306 -20.24 -14.07 -5.28
CA LEU A 306 -19.79 -13.14 -6.31
C LEU A 306 -18.27 -13.20 -6.51
N ILE A 307 -17.50 -13.45 -5.45
CA ILE A 307 -16.05 -13.61 -5.50
C ILE A 307 -15.67 -14.86 -6.30
N TYR A 308 -16.34 -16.00 -6.03
CA TYR A 308 -16.11 -17.24 -6.75
C TYR A 308 -16.42 -17.10 -8.25
N SER A 309 -17.62 -16.63 -8.58
CA SER A 309 -18.06 -16.48 -9.97
C SER A 309 -17.17 -15.51 -10.75
N ALA A 310 -16.73 -14.40 -10.14
CA ALA A 310 -15.74 -13.50 -10.75
C ALA A 310 -14.40 -14.19 -10.99
N THR A 311 -13.90 -14.95 -10.00
CA THR A 311 -12.60 -15.64 -10.09
C THR A 311 -12.59 -16.67 -11.23
N GLU A 312 -13.61 -17.52 -11.30
CA GLU A 312 -13.72 -18.54 -12.34
C GLU A 312 -13.91 -17.93 -13.74
N LEU A 313 -14.75 -16.90 -13.85
CA LEU A 313 -14.95 -16.22 -15.12
C LEU A 313 -13.64 -15.59 -15.62
N MET A 314 -12.92 -14.90 -14.74
CA MET A 314 -11.64 -14.28 -15.09
C MET A 314 -10.63 -15.34 -15.51
N LEU A 315 -10.49 -16.44 -14.77
CA LEU A 315 -9.54 -17.51 -15.10
C LEU A 315 -9.81 -18.14 -16.46
N ARG A 316 -11.08 -18.46 -16.74
CA ARG A 316 -11.49 -19.01 -18.03
C ARG A 316 -11.16 -18.04 -19.17
N ARG A 317 -11.69 -16.83 -19.10
CA ARG A 317 -11.52 -15.81 -20.15
C ARG A 317 -10.07 -15.36 -20.31
N PHE A 318 -9.28 -15.37 -19.24
CA PHE A 318 -7.87 -15.01 -19.30
C PHE A 318 -7.09 -15.92 -20.24
N GLN A 319 -7.33 -17.23 -20.16
CA GLN A 319 -6.63 -18.20 -21.01
C GLN A 319 -6.98 -18.04 -22.49
N ASP A 320 -8.22 -17.64 -22.78
CA ASP A 320 -8.68 -17.37 -24.15
C ASP A 320 -8.07 -16.08 -24.71
N GLU A 321 -7.95 -15.04 -23.88
CA GLU A 321 -7.61 -13.68 -24.31
C GLU A 321 -6.11 -13.38 -24.25
N PHE A 322 -5.37 -13.99 -23.34
CA PHE A 322 -3.94 -13.74 -23.12
C PHE A 322 -3.10 -14.93 -23.53
N PHE A 323 -3.07 -15.96 -22.69
CA PHE A 323 -2.32 -17.19 -22.93
C PHE A 323 -2.78 -18.30 -21.96
N PRO A 324 -2.65 -19.58 -22.34
CA PRO A 324 -2.92 -20.70 -21.46
C PRO A 324 -2.01 -20.67 -20.22
N ILE A 325 -2.59 -20.83 -19.03
CA ILE A 325 -1.83 -20.87 -17.78
C ILE A 325 -1.28 -22.29 -17.61
N LYS A 326 0.01 -22.42 -17.28
CA LYS A 326 0.62 -23.74 -17.06
C LYS A 326 0.01 -24.41 -15.83
N LYS A 327 -0.03 -25.75 -15.82
CA LYS A 327 -0.69 -26.53 -14.76
C LYS A 327 -0.07 -26.28 -13.39
N GLU A 328 1.24 -26.19 -13.34
CA GLU A 328 2.04 -25.89 -12.14
C GLU A 328 1.81 -24.47 -11.59
N GLU A 329 1.39 -23.55 -12.43
CA GLU A 329 1.20 -22.13 -12.12
C GLU A 329 -0.26 -21.78 -11.79
N TYR A 330 -1.21 -22.62 -12.24
CA TYR A 330 -2.64 -22.36 -12.16
C TYR A 330 -3.14 -22.09 -10.75
N LEU A 331 -2.72 -22.88 -9.75
CA LEU A 331 -3.16 -22.71 -8.37
C LEU A 331 -2.70 -21.38 -7.80
N CYS A 332 -1.44 -21.03 -8.04
CA CYS A 332 -0.85 -19.76 -7.63
C CYS A 332 -1.66 -18.60 -8.24
N PHE A 333 -1.84 -18.60 -9.56
CA PHE A 333 -2.56 -17.56 -10.28
C PHE A 333 -4.03 -17.42 -9.84
N ARG A 334 -4.75 -18.54 -9.69
CA ARG A 334 -6.14 -18.55 -9.16
C ARG A 334 -6.21 -17.92 -7.78
N ASN A 335 -5.32 -18.31 -6.87
CA ASN A 335 -5.34 -17.80 -5.51
C ASN A 335 -5.07 -16.29 -5.51
N TYR A 336 -4.12 -15.83 -6.32
CA TYR A 336 -3.81 -14.41 -6.49
C TYR A 336 -5.02 -13.59 -6.96
N ILE A 337 -5.78 -14.11 -7.93
CA ILE A 337 -7.03 -13.49 -8.39
C ILE A 337 -8.07 -13.49 -7.25
N LEU A 338 -8.21 -14.62 -6.53
CA LEU A 338 -9.16 -14.77 -5.43
C LEU A 338 -8.96 -13.69 -4.36
N SER A 339 -7.74 -13.50 -3.86
CA SER A 339 -7.44 -12.45 -2.86
C SER A 339 -7.71 -11.04 -3.39
N SER A 340 -7.39 -10.79 -4.66
CA SER A 340 -7.68 -9.50 -5.30
C SER A 340 -9.17 -9.23 -5.40
N HIS A 341 -9.97 -10.27 -5.62
CA HIS A 341 -11.44 -10.17 -5.62
C HIS A 341 -12.02 -10.00 -4.22
N PHE A 342 -11.45 -10.62 -3.18
CA PHE A 342 -11.77 -10.29 -1.79
C PHE A 342 -11.54 -8.79 -1.52
N PHE A 343 -10.37 -8.28 -1.88
CA PHE A 343 -10.03 -6.88 -1.68
C PHE A 343 -11.00 -5.94 -2.42
N ALA A 344 -11.24 -6.18 -3.71
CA ALA A 344 -12.12 -5.36 -4.55
C ALA A 344 -13.61 -5.43 -4.18
N MET A 345 -14.04 -6.55 -3.58
CA MET A 345 -15.41 -6.72 -3.11
C MET A 345 -15.69 -5.86 -1.87
N TYR A 346 -14.76 -5.84 -0.91
CA TYR A 346 -15.00 -5.30 0.42
C TYR A 346 -14.43 -3.91 0.65
N PHE A 347 -13.32 -3.55 0.00
CA PHE A 347 -12.67 -2.25 0.14
C PHE A 347 -12.94 -1.37 -1.09
N LYS A 348 -13.26 -0.10 -0.87
CA LYS A 348 -13.71 0.83 -1.92
C LYS A 348 -12.65 1.89 -2.19
N GLY A 349 -12.58 2.38 -3.44
CA GLY A 349 -11.71 3.52 -3.77
C GLY A 349 -10.21 3.23 -3.85
N PHE A 350 -9.81 2.01 -3.53
CA PHE A 350 -8.42 1.58 -3.59
C PHE A 350 -8.01 1.26 -5.02
N ASN A 351 -6.85 1.78 -5.41
CA ASN A 351 -6.33 1.63 -6.76
C ASN A 351 -4.87 1.15 -6.79
N THR A 352 -4.36 0.72 -5.63
CA THR A 352 -3.02 0.18 -5.41
C THR A 352 -3.12 -1.23 -4.87
N ASP A 353 -2.01 -1.97 -4.88
CA ASP A 353 -1.90 -3.12 -4.00
C ASP A 353 -1.70 -2.66 -2.54
N MET A 354 -1.70 -3.59 -1.59
CA MET A 354 -1.43 -3.30 -0.19
C MET A 354 0.01 -2.83 0.10
N THR A 355 0.88 -2.74 -0.92
CA THR A 355 2.18 -2.12 -0.77
C THR A 355 2.17 -0.61 -1.07
N GLY A 356 1.04 -0.08 -1.54
CA GLY A 356 0.87 1.31 -1.95
C GLY A 356 1.73 1.71 -3.15
N ASN A 357 2.40 0.73 -3.80
CA ASN A 357 3.14 0.96 -5.01
C ASN A 357 2.18 0.98 -6.19
N THR A 358 2.28 2.05 -6.95
CA THR A 358 1.65 2.21 -8.24
C THR A 358 2.72 2.03 -9.30
N TYR A 359 2.62 0.93 -10.01
CA TYR A 359 3.46 0.72 -11.19
C TYR A 359 2.83 1.37 -12.44
N LYS A 360 1.84 2.27 -12.27
CA LYS A 360 1.02 2.77 -13.38
C LYS A 360 1.89 3.48 -14.40
N ALA A 361 2.76 4.40 -13.96
CA ALA A 361 3.70 5.09 -14.85
C ALA A 361 4.62 4.10 -15.60
N ILE A 362 5.26 3.17 -14.87
CA ILE A 362 6.20 2.18 -15.43
C ILE A 362 5.50 1.26 -16.44
N PHE A 363 4.33 0.72 -16.10
CA PHE A 363 3.57 -0.15 -17.00
C PHE A 363 3.03 0.59 -18.21
N SER A 364 2.61 1.85 -18.04
CA SER A 364 2.06 2.63 -19.16
C SER A 364 3.16 3.04 -20.15
N GLU A 365 4.38 3.27 -19.66
CA GLU A 365 5.56 3.54 -20.50
C GLU A 365 6.08 2.26 -21.17
N ARG A 366 6.30 1.19 -20.40
CA ARG A 366 6.94 -0.04 -20.91
C ARG A 366 5.98 -0.99 -21.64
N TYR A 367 4.71 -1.01 -21.24
CA TYR A 367 3.70 -1.97 -21.73
C TYR A 367 2.33 -1.33 -22.04
N PRO A 368 2.27 -0.23 -22.82
CA PRO A 368 1.03 0.52 -23.08
C PRO A 368 -0.08 -0.34 -23.70
N HIS A 369 0.28 -1.25 -24.60
CA HIS A 369 -0.66 -2.16 -25.24
C HIS A 369 -1.26 -3.17 -24.25
N LEU A 370 -0.43 -3.70 -23.34
CA LEU A 370 -0.89 -4.62 -22.30
C LEU A 370 -1.87 -3.90 -21.36
N VAL A 371 -1.54 -2.68 -20.92
CA VAL A 371 -2.43 -1.87 -20.08
C VAL A 371 -3.79 -1.64 -20.75
N LYS A 372 -3.79 -1.29 -22.04
CA LYS A 372 -5.03 -1.10 -22.81
C LYS A 372 -5.80 -2.41 -22.97
N LYS A 373 -5.12 -3.53 -23.27
CA LYS A 373 -5.73 -4.85 -23.44
C LYS A 373 -6.37 -5.35 -22.13
N THR A 374 -5.64 -5.26 -21.02
CA THR A 374 -6.15 -5.57 -19.67
C THR A 374 -7.40 -4.76 -19.33
N ARG A 375 -7.43 -3.47 -19.66
CA ARG A 375 -8.62 -2.65 -19.46
C ARG A 375 -9.81 -3.21 -20.25
N ILE A 376 -9.65 -3.38 -21.57
CA ILE A 376 -10.73 -3.91 -22.42
C ILE A 376 -11.22 -5.29 -21.92
N PHE A 377 -10.28 -6.14 -21.48
CA PHE A 377 -10.59 -7.44 -20.89
C PHE A 377 -11.49 -7.33 -19.66
N VAL A 378 -11.13 -6.52 -18.65
CA VAL A 378 -11.98 -6.38 -17.44
C VAL A 378 -13.34 -5.75 -17.77
N GLU A 379 -13.39 -4.79 -18.72
CA GLU A 379 -14.66 -4.22 -19.20
C GLU A 379 -15.55 -5.31 -19.84
N SER A 380 -14.97 -6.28 -20.56
CA SER A 380 -15.73 -7.38 -21.16
C SER A 380 -16.26 -8.35 -20.10
N LEU A 381 -15.47 -8.66 -19.06
CA LEU A 381 -15.93 -9.49 -17.94
C LEU A 381 -17.13 -8.85 -17.22
N TYR A 382 -17.11 -7.53 -17.01
CA TYR A 382 -18.26 -6.81 -16.45
C TYR A 382 -19.48 -6.88 -17.37
N LYS A 383 -19.28 -6.69 -18.68
CA LYS A 383 -20.39 -6.76 -19.66
C LYS A 383 -21.06 -8.13 -19.67
N GLU A 384 -20.28 -9.20 -19.58
CA GLU A 384 -20.73 -10.59 -19.57
C GLU A 384 -21.45 -10.95 -18.25
N SER A 385 -20.84 -10.63 -17.10
CA SER A 385 -21.32 -11.14 -15.81
C SER A 385 -22.19 -10.19 -15.01
N LYS A 386 -22.10 -8.88 -15.29
CA LYS A 386 -22.61 -7.80 -14.42
C LYS A 386 -22.08 -7.86 -12.98
N ASN A 387 -21.00 -8.60 -12.74
CA ASN A 387 -20.45 -8.75 -11.40
C ASN A 387 -19.78 -7.43 -10.95
N PRO A 388 -20.17 -6.85 -9.79
CA PRO A 388 -19.71 -5.53 -9.37
C PRO A 388 -18.21 -5.43 -9.11
N ILE A 389 -17.52 -6.56 -8.91
CA ILE A 389 -16.05 -6.61 -8.76
C ILE A 389 -15.35 -6.05 -10.01
N PHE A 390 -15.93 -6.25 -11.20
CA PHE A 390 -15.40 -5.74 -12.46
C PHE A 390 -15.89 -4.32 -12.79
N PHE A 391 -16.81 -3.74 -12.01
CA PHE A 391 -17.39 -2.44 -12.33
C PHE A 391 -16.44 -1.27 -12.05
N GLY A 392 -16.47 -0.26 -12.92
CA GLY A 392 -16.07 1.12 -12.60
C GLY A 392 -14.63 1.30 -12.13
N GLY A 393 -13.68 0.48 -12.58
CA GLY A 393 -12.28 0.70 -12.21
C GLY A 393 -11.80 -0.02 -10.94
N ARG A 394 -12.69 -0.66 -10.16
CA ARG A 394 -12.35 -1.31 -8.87
C ARG A 394 -11.22 -2.34 -9.00
N PHE A 395 -11.15 -3.00 -10.15
CA PHE A 395 -10.09 -3.97 -10.47
C PHE A 395 -9.01 -3.41 -11.43
N PHE A 396 -9.38 -2.48 -12.31
CA PHE A 396 -8.55 -1.95 -13.42
C PHE A 396 -7.23 -1.31 -13.00
N THR A 397 -7.21 -0.86 -11.77
CA THR A 397 -6.11 -0.09 -11.20
C THR A 397 -5.13 -0.98 -10.47
N ASN A 398 -5.50 -2.22 -10.14
CA ASN A 398 -4.68 -3.12 -9.34
C ASN A 398 -3.36 -3.44 -10.08
N PRO A 399 -2.24 -2.81 -9.68
CA PRO A 399 -0.95 -2.99 -10.34
C PRO A 399 -0.45 -4.44 -10.23
N LEU A 400 -1.00 -5.20 -9.29
CA LEU A 400 -0.76 -6.62 -9.08
C LEU A 400 -1.13 -7.45 -10.31
N PHE A 401 -2.27 -7.17 -10.95
CA PHE A 401 -2.71 -7.94 -12.13
C PHE A 401 -1.80 -7.67 -13.34
N LYS A 402 -1.39 -6.41 -13.54
CA LYS A 402 -0.40 -6.06 -14.58
C LYS A 402 0.94 -6.71 -14.33
N LYS A 403 1.35 -6.81 -13.07
CA LYS A 403 2.59 -7.48 -12.67
C LYS A 403 2.53 -8.98 -12.98
N GLN A 404 1.42 -9.63 -12.65
CA GLN A 404 1.22 -11.06 -12.93
C GLN A 404 1.32 -11.35 -14.43
N LEU A 405 0.73 -10.53 -15.29
CA LEU A 405 0.82 -10.65 -16.75
C LEU A 405 2.24 -10.52 -17.34
N ILE A 406 3.24 -10.09 -16.57
CA ILE A 406 4.64 -10.04 -17.01
C ILE A 406 5.41 -11.29 -16.55
N PHE A 407 5.06 -11.82 -15.38
CA PHE A 407 5.76 -12.95 -14.78
C PHE A 407 5.18 -14.31 -15.20
N PHE A 408 3.95 -14.30 -15.71
CA PHE A 408 3.34 -15.37 -16.49
C PHE A 408 3.39 -14.99 -17.96
#